data_AF-A0A1V0GTL2-F1
#
_entry.id   AF-A0A1V0GTL2-F1
#
_cell.length_a   1.000
_cell.length_b   1.000
_cell.length_c   1.000
_cell.angle_alpha   90.00
_cell.angle_beta   90.00
_cell.angle_gamma   90.00
#
_symmetry.space_group_name_H-M   'P 1'
#
loop_
_entity.id
_entity.type
_entity.pdbx_description
1 polymer ?
#
loop_
_entity_poly.entity_id
_entity_poly.type
_entity_poly.pdbx_seq_one_letter_code
_entity_poly.pdbx_strand_id
1 'polypeptide(L)'
;MRRAGGHLLIVATLAFVASLLAYAMIPHSPPRGSASLDPLSGGPLPGVDIVGLFLRPPNLAMGSLMALAIAALLYHAAYRLQETQRLRTAEAALRDRLGRRLRAGASGPPPPRQILELHRRDDSLAEHAPAIIGLVAGAVWPWLFPKSPLAAFLVAAVSLAGFLAAALRGTRQGKLRQQSNPLGFVAGWATMVTFALFIALLQRKLGAPLTLAATVGLALAALAALSVQLRMGRTIGFSLAVLWGLVALAASTVTVNAALATLAVLAIAVIVFGLVQAAT
;
A
#
# COMPACT_ATOMS: atom_id res chain seq x y z
N MET A 1 -17.61 -19.50 13.80
CA MET A 1 -16.55 -19.34 12.77
C MET A 1 -15.68 -18.09 13.01
N ARG A 2 -15.26 -17.80 14.26
CA ARG A 2 -14.86 -16.44 14.70
C ARG A 2 -13.34 -16.15 14.82
N ARG A 3 -12.45 -17.08 14.46
CA ARG A 3 -10.98 -16.91 14.57
C ARG A 3 -10.23 -16.90 13.22
N ALA A 4 -10.97 -16.85 12.11
CA ALA A 4 -10.38 -16.98 10.77
C ALA A 4 -9.76 -15.68 10.23
N GLY A 5 -10.21 -14.51 10.71
CA GLY A 5 -9.86 -13.20 10.15
C GLY A 5 -8.36 -12.88 10.21
N GLY A 6 -7.73 -13.04 11.38
CA GLY A 6 -6.30 -12.78 11.55
C GLY A 6 -5.42 -13.73 10.72
N HIS A 7 -5.76 -15.02 10.68
CA HIS A 7 -5.03 -16.00 9.85
C HIS A 7 -5.18 -15.72 8.35
N LEU A 8 -6.37 -15.34 7.88
CA LEU A 8 -6.61 -14.94 6.49
C LEU A 8 -5.82 -13.69 6.10
N LEU A 9 -5.71 -12.70 6.99
CA LEU A 9 -4.90 -11.51 6.74
C LEU A 9 -3.42 -11.85 6.56
N ILE A 10 -2.88 -12.73 7.40
CA ILE A 10 -1.47 -13.17 7.29
C ILE A 10 -1.25 -13.92 5.99
N VAL A 11 -2.12 -14.88 5.65
CA VAL A 11 -2.03 -15.63 4.41
C VAL A 11 -2.13 -14.71 3.19
N ALA A 12 -3.06 -13.75 3.18
CA ALA A 12 -3.18 -12.76 2.12
C ALA A 12 -1.94 -11.87 2.01
N THR A 13 -1.32 -11.51 3.14
CA THR A 13 -0.08 -10.72 3.16
C THR A 13 1.09 -11.49 2.57
N LEU A 14 1.27 -12.75 2.98
CA LEU A 14 2.31 -13.62 2.44
C LEU A 14 2.10 -13.88 0.94
N ALA A 15 0.86 -14.12 0.51
CA ALA A 15 0.52 -14.30 -0.90
C ALA A 15 0.83 -13.05 -1.73
N PHE A 16 0.51 -11.86 -1.21
CA PHE A 16 0.86 -10.58 -1.85
C PHE A 16 2.38 -10.42 -2.00
N VAL A 17 3.14 -10.63 -0.92
CA VAL A 17 4.61 -10.50 -0.95
C VAL A 17 5.23 -11.51 -1.91
N ALA A 18 4.79 -12.78 -1.84
CA ALA A 18 5.27 -13.83 -2.74
C ALA A 18 4.96 -13.51 -4.21
N SER A 19 3.76 -13.00 -4.50
CA SER A 19 3.37 -12.58 -5.84
C SER A 19 4.27 -11.47 -6.39
N LEU A 20 4.55 -10.46 -5.57
CA LEU A 20 5.41 -9.33 -5.95
C LEU A 20 6.85 -9.77 -6.23
N LEU A 21 7.41 -10.61 -5.35
CA LEU A 21 8.75 -11.17 -5.51
C LEU A 21 8.84 -12.09 -6.73
N ALA A 22 7.84 -12.96 -6.94
CA ALA A 22 7.78 -13.83 -8.10
C ALA A 22 7.74 -13.04 -9.40
N TYR A 23 6.91 -12.00 -9.47
CA TYR A 23 6.82 -11.14 -10.64
C TYR A 23 8.13 -10.38 -10.93
N ALA A 24 8.79 -9.88 -9.87
CA ALA A 24 10.07 -9.19 -10.00
C ALA A 24 11.18 -10.11 -10.56
N MET A 25 11.19 -11.39 -10.18
CA MET A 25 12.21 -12.37 -10.59
C MET A 25 12.02 -12.92 -12.00
N ILE A 26 10.81 -12.96 -12.54
CA ILE A 26 10.59 -13.52 -13.89
C ILE A 26 11.17 -12.56 -14.93
N PRO A 27 12.13 -12.97 -15.78
CA PRO A 27 12.62 -12.12 -16.87
C PRO A 27 11.48 -11.83 -17.84
N HIS A 28 11.17 -10.55 -18.05
CA HIS A 28 10.24 -10.12 -19.09
C HIS A 28 11.00 -9.29 -20.11
N SER A 29 10.75 -9.56 -21.38
CA SER A 29 11.14 -8.66 -22.46
C SER A 29 10.51 -7.30 -22.22
N PRO A 30 11.25 -6.19 -22.42
CA PRO A 30 10.68 -4.86 -22.29
C PRO A 30 9.44 -4.78 -23.19
N PRO A 31 8.31 -4.25 -22.68
CA PRO A 31 7.17 -4.02 -23.55
C PRO A 31 7.65 -3.15 -24.71
N ARG A 32 7.32 -3.56 -25.94
CA ARG A 32 7.48 -2.71 -27.13
C ARG A 32 6.56 -1.50 -26.92
N GLY A 33 7.07 -0.49 -26.23
CA GLY A 33 6.36 0.76 -25.97
C GLY A 33 6.10 1.44 -27.29
N SER A 34 4.89 1.96 -27.45
CA SER A 34 4.55 2.92 -28.51
C SER A 34 5.58 4.05 -28.47
N ALA A 35 6.40 4.14 -29.51
CA ALA A 35 7.35 5.22 -29.71
C ALA A 35 6.66 6.56 -29.50
N SER A 36 7.05 7.30 -28.47
CA SER A 36 6.75 8.73 -28.40
C SER A 36 7.71 9.44 -29.35
N LEU A 37 7.19 10.28 -30.26
CA LEU A 37 8.03 11.10 -31.12
C LEU A 37 8.72 12.17 -30.28
N ASP A 38 10.04 12.27 -30.43
CA ASP A 38 10.81 13.38 -29.90
C ASP A 38 10.31 14.68 -30.56
N PRO A 39 9.78 15.66 -29.80
CA PRO A 39 9.32 16.92 -30.37
C PRO A 39 10.44 17.75 -31.02
N LEU A 40 11.71 17.48 -30.69
CA LEU A 40 12.88 18.16 -31.28
C LEU A 40 13.50 17.39 -32.44
N SER A 41 13.53 16.06 -32.36
CA SER A 41 14.25 15.22 -33.33
C SER A 41 13.35 14.41 -34.26
N GLY A 42 12.03 14.36 -34.03
CA GLY A 42 11.08 13.52 -34.78
C GLY A 42 11.33 12.01 -34.67
N GLY A 43 12.31 11.60 -33.86
CA GLY A 43 12.73 10.22 -33.69
C GLY A 43 11.94 9.49 -32.60
N PRO A 44 11.89 8.14 -32.61
CA PRO A 44 11.31 7.36 -31.53
C PRO A 44 12.11 7.56 -30.23
N LEU A 45 11.52 8.20 -29.22
CA LEU A 45 12.02 8.09 -27.85
C LEU A 45 11.73 6.67 -27.34
N PRO A 46 12.69 5.99 -26.71
CA PRO A 46 12.41 4.73 -26.03
C PRO A 46 11.29 4.95 -25.01
N GLY A 47 10.21 4.20 -25.15
CA GLY A 47 9.05 4.34 -24.26
C GLY A 47 9.43 4.08 -22.81
N VAL A 48 9.14 5.03 -21.92
CA VAL A 48 9.37 4.88 -20.48
C VAL A 48 8.28 4.00 -19.89
N ASP A 49 8.62 2.77 -19.51
CA ASP A 49 7.69 1.87 -18.81
C ASP A 49 7.60 2.25 -17.32
N ILE A 50 6.74 3.23 -17.02
CA ILE A 50 6.54 3.74 -15.65
C ILE A 50 6.08 2.63 -14.70
N VAL A 51 5.23 1.71 -15.16
CA VAL A 51 4.75 0.58 -14.35
C VAL A 51 5.89 -0.39 -14.09
N GLY A 52 6.72 -0.65 -15.11
CA GLY A 52 7.95 -1.42 -15.00
C GLY A 52 8.91 -0.87 -13.94
N LEU A 53 9.03 0.46 -13.79
CA LEU A 53 9.87 1.06 -12.74
C LEU A 53 9.47 0.61 -11.34
N PHE A 54 8.17 0.50 -11.03
CA PHE A 54 7.71 0.12 -9.70
C PHE A 54 7.77 -1.40 -9.44
N LEU A 55 7.65 -2.22 -10.50
CA LEU A 55 7.67 -3.69 -10.40
C LEU A 55 9.07 -4.28 -10.53
N ARG A 56 9.94 -3.61 -11.28
CA ARG A 56 11.37 -3.91 -11.45
C ARG A 56 12.17 -2.64 -11.26
N PRO A 57 12.47 -2.29 -10.01
CA PRO A 57 13.18 -1.07 -9.71
C PRO A 57 14.57 -1.09 -10.37
N PRO A 58 14.86 -0.20 -11.34
CA PRO A 58 16.18 -0.12 -11.96
C PRO A 58 17.21 0.57 -11.05
N ASN A 59 16.73 1.26 -10.00
CA ASN A 59 17.57 2.00 -9.08
C ASN A 59 17.25 1.67 -7.61
N LEU A 60 18.23 1.97 -6.75
CA LEU A 60 18.14 1.72 -5.32
C LEU A 60 16.98 2.47 -4.65
N ALA A 61 16.62 3.65 -5.16
CA ALA A 61 15.51 4.45 -4.62
C ALA A 61 14.15 3.75 -4.76
N MET A 62 13.85 3.23 -5.96
CA MET A 62 12.61 2.49 -6.20
C MET A 62 12.66 1.09 -5.54
N GLY A 63 13.85 0.49 -5.47
CA GLY A 63 14.07 -0.80 -4.81
C GLY A 63 13.85 -0.74 -3.31
N SER A 64 14.37 0.30 -2.65
CA SER A 64 14.15 0.58 -1.23
C SER A 64 12.68 0.87 -0.93
N LEU A 65 11.96 1.60 -1.81
CA LEU A 65 10.52 1.83 -1.67
C LEU A 65 9.74 0.50 -1.62
N MET A 66 10.02 -0.39 -2.57
CA MET A 66 9.39 -1.71 -2.63
C MET A 66 9.76 -2.58 -1.42
N ALA A 67 11.04 -2.59 -1.04
CA ALA A 67 11.51 -3.32 0.13
C ALA A 67 10.87 -2.82 1.43
N LEU A 68 10.73 -1.51 1.59
CA LEU A 68 10.07 -0.89 2.75
C LEU A 68 8.56 -1.21 2.77
N ALA A 69 7.89 -1.27 1.62
CA ALA A 69 6.48 -1.66 1.56
C ALA A 69 6.30 -3.12 1.99
N ILE A 70 7.18 -4.02 1.53
CA ILE A 70 7.20 -5.42 1.95
C ILE A 70 7.51 -5.53 3.45
N ALA A 71 8.53 -4.83 3.94
CA ALA A 71 8.92 -4.84 5.35
C ALA A 71 7.79 -4.31 6.25
N ALA A 72 7.09 -3.25 5.84
CA ALA A 72 5.94 -2.70 6.55
C ALA A 72 4.79 -3.72 6.66
N LEU A 73 4.51 -4.46 5.59
CA LEU A 73 3.51 -5.53 5.58
C LEU A 73 3.92 -6.72 6.45
N LEU A 74 5.17 -7.17 6.36
CA LEU A 74 5.70 -8.25 7.19
C LEU A 74 5.72 -7.87 8.67
N TYR A 75 6.10 -6.63 8.99
CA TYR A 75 6.05 -6.11 10.35
C TYR A 75 4.61 -6.10 10.89
N HIS A 76 3.64 -5.65 10.07
CA HIS A 76 2.22 -5.68 10.47
C HIS A 76 1.73 -7.11 10.74
N ALA A 77 2.09 -8.07 9.88
CA ALA A 77 1.76 -9.47 10.07
C ALA A 77 2.43 -10.09 11.31
N ALA A 78 3.72 -9.80 11.53
CA ALA A 78 4.48 -10.29 12.68
C ALA A 78 3.95 -9.74 14.01
N TYR A 79 3.64 -8.44 14.06
CA TYR A 79 3.03 -7.81 15.23
C TYR A 79 1.71 -8.48 15.61
N ARG A 80 0.85 -8.77 14.62
CA ARG A 80 -0.41 -9.48 14.84
C ARG A 80 -0.20 -10.92 15.34
N LEU A 81 0.82 -11.61 14.82
CA LEU A 81 1.17 -12.95 15.30
C LEU A 81 1.60 -12.91 16.77
N GLN A 82 2.42 -11.91 17.15
CA GLN A 82 2.87 -11.73 18.53
C GLN A 82 1.70 -11.42 19.48
N GLU A 83 0.77 -10.56 19.08
CA GLU A 83 -0.45 -10.24 19.85
C GLU A 83 -1.26 -11.53 20.09
N THR A 84 -1.41 -12.36 19.07
CA THR A 84 -2.10 -13.66 19.16
C THR A 84 -1.37 -14.63 20.09
N GLN A 85 -0.04 -14.69 20.03
CA GLN A 85 0.76 -15.55 20.91
C GLN A 85 0.70 -15.10 22.38
N ARG A 86 0.78 -13.79 22.65
CA ARG A 86 0.62 -13.21 23.99
C ARG A 86 -0.74 -13.54 24.59
N LEU A 87 -1.79 -13.58 23.77
CA LEU A 87 -3.11 -13.97 24.23
C LEU A 87 -3.20 -15.46 24.54
N ARG A 88 -2.56 -16.34 23.75
CA ARG A 88 -2.52 -17.79 24.06
C ARG A 88 -1.78 -18.05 25.37
N THR A 89 -0.70 -17.34 25.64
CA THR A 89 0.03 -17.47 26.92
C THR A 89 -0.79 -16.90 28.08
N ALA A 90 -1.50 -15.78 27.88
CA ALA A 90 -2.41 -15.22 28.87
C ALA A 90 -3.62 -16.14 29.16
N GLU A 91 -4.23 -16.75 28.14
CA GLU A 91 -5.31 -17.74 28.28
C GLU A 91 -4.82 -18.99 29.05
N ALA A 92 -3.61 -19.47 28.75
CA ALA A 92 -3.01 -20.60 29.46
C ALA A 92 -2.75 -20.26 30.94
N ALA A 93 -2.18 -19.09 31.22
CA ALA A 93 -1.98 -18.60 32.59
C ALA A 93 -3.31 -18.39 33.34
N LEU A 94 -4.36 -17.95 32.65
CA LEU A 94 -5.69 -17.79 33.22
C LEU A 94 -6.35 -19.14 33.52
N ARG A 95 -6.24 -20.14 32.63
CA ARG A 95 -6.72 -21.51 32.88
C ARG A 95 -6.04 -22.12 34.09
N ASP A 96 -4.74 -21.92 34.22
CA ASP A 96 -3.98 -22.40 35.37
C ASP A 96 -4.41 -21.70 36.68
N ARG A 97 -4.66 -20.38 36.64
CA ARG A 97 -5.24 -19.64 37.78
C ARG A 97 -6.68 -20.04 38.10
N LEU A 98 -7.51 -20.35 37.10
CA LEU A 98 -8.87 -20.85 37.30
C LEU A 98 -8.87 -22.26 37.88
N GLY A 99 -7.97 -23.13 37.44
CA GLY A 99 -7.76 -24.45 38.05
C GLY A 99 -7.33 -24.34 39.52
N ARG A 100 -6.49 -23.34 39.84
CA ARG A 100 -6.12 -23.02 41.23
C ARG A 100 -7.26 -22.37 42.03
N ARG A 101 -8.05 -21.46 41.44
CA ARG A 101 -9.22 -20.82 42.10
C ARG A 101 -10.41 -21.76 42.30
N LEU A 102 -10.62 -22.75 41.42
CA LEU A 102 -11.60 -23.80 41.66
C LEU A 102 -11.26 -24.66 42.89
N ARG A 103 -9.99 -24.67 43.32
CA ARG A 103 -9.52 -25.24 44.60
C ARG A 103 -9.51 -24.24 45.76
N ALA A 104 -9.58 -22.94 45.50
CA ALA A 104 -9.53 -21.88 46.50
C ALA A 104 -10.54 -20.78 46.13
N GLY A 105 -11.75 -20.88 46.67
CA GLY A 105 -12.80 -19.90 46.45
C GLY A 105 -12.41 -18.54 47.03
N ALA A 106 -12.24 -17.52 46.17
CA ALA A 106 -12.54 -16.13 46.50
C ALA A 106 -12.36 -15.14 45.33
N SER A 107 -13.25 -14.16 45.40
CA SER A 107 -13.30 -12.80 44.85
C SER A 107 -12.00 -12.09 44.42
N GLY A 108 -12.06 -11.43 43.26
CA GLY A 108 -11.15 -10.36 42.81
C GLY A 108 -10.87 -10.39 41.30
N PRO A 109 -10.19 -9.33 40.78
CA PRO A 109 -10.69 -8.10 40.12
C PRO A 109 -11.41 -8.40 38.77
N PRO A 110 -11.71 -7.45 37.83
CA PRO A 110 -12.83 -7.59 36.89
C PRO A 110 -12.79 -8.89 36.09
N PRO A 111 -13.95 -9.55 35.89
CA PRO A 111 -14.01 -10.92 35.44
C PRO A 111 -13.37 -11.06 34.04
N PRO A 112 -12.49 -12.05 33.84
CA PRO A 112 -11.79 -12.30 32.56
C PRO A 112 -12.70 -12.37 31.33
N ARG A 113 -14.00 -12.63 31.55
CA ARG A 113 -15.05 -12.65 30.53
C ARG A 113 -15.23 -11.29 29.83
N GLN A 114 -15.11 -10.16 30.54
CA GLN A 114 -15.25 -8.83 29.92
C GLN A 114 -14.07 -8.51 28.99
N ILE A 115 -12.84 -8.86 29.36
CA ILE A 115 -11.66 -8.69 28.50
C ILE A 115 -11.77 -9.57 27.25
N LEU A 116 -12.31 -10.79 27.41
CA LEU A 116 -12.56 -11.72 26.32
C LEU A 116 -13.68 -11.26 25.38
N GLU A 117 -14.73 -10.62 25.90
CA GLU A 117 -15.85 -10.08 25.10
C GLU A 117 -15.46 -8.82 24.31
N LEU A 118 -14.64 -7.94 24.89
CA LEU A 118 -14.03 -6.82 24.15
C LEU A 118 -13.17 -7.35 22.99
N HIS A 119 -12.33 -8.35 23.22
CA HIS A 119 -11.48 -8.93 22.17
C HIS A 119 -12.27 -9.76 21.13
N ARG A 120 -13.40 -10.37 21.50
CA ARG A 120 -14.25 -11.11 20.56
C ARG A 120 -14.96 -10.20 19.54
N ARG A 121 -15.08 -8.91 19.86
CA ARG A 121 -15.59 -7.88 18.96
C ARG A 121 -14.53 -7.39 17.95
N ASP A 122 -13.27 -7.33 18.36
CA ASP A 122 -12.13 -6.81 17.58
C ASP A 122 -11.52 -7.79 16.55
N ASP A 123 -11.93 -9.07 16.57
CA ASP A 123 -11.35 -10.13 15.72
C ASP A 123 -12.32 -10.58 14.60
N SER A 124 -13.27 -9.70 14.24
CA SER A 124 -14.30 -10.02 13.26
C SER A 124 -13.75 -9.92 11.82
N LEU A 125 -14.13 -10.88 10.95
CA LEU A 125 -13.79 -10.86 9.53
C LEU A 125 -14.18 -9.55 8.84
N ALA A 126 -15.26 -8.90 9.27
CA ALA A 126 -15.72 -7.63 8.72
C ALA A 126 -14.77 -6.46 9.02
N GLU A 127 -13.94 -6.59 10.04
CA GLU A 127 -12.94 -5.60 10.43
C GLU A 127 -11.69 -5.69 9.54
N HIS A 128 -11.31 -6.92 9.16
CA HIS A 128 -10.17 -7.19 8.28
C HIS A 128 -10.51 -7.27 6.80
N ALA A 129 -11.80 -7.35 6.45
CA ALA A 129 -12.27 -7.47 5.07
C ALA A 129 -11.65 -6.43 4.11
N PRO A 130 -11.54 -5.13 4.45
CA PRO A 130 -10.96 -4.15 3.53
C PRO A 130 -9.48 -4.42 3.23
N ALA A 131 -8.71 -4.81 4.26
CA ALA A 131 -7.29 -5.11 4.11
C ALA A 131 -7.07 -6.42 3.34
N ILE A 132 -7.89 -7.45 3.61
CA ILE A 132 -7.83 -8.73 2.89
C ILE A 132 -8.16 -8.53 1.41
N ILE A 133 -9.24 -7.80 1.11
CA ILE A 133 -9.61 -7.47 -0.28
C ILE A 133 -8.47 -6.68 -0.94
N GLY A 134 -7.90 -5.70 -0.23
CA GLY A 134 -6.76 -4.90 -0.68
C GLY A 134 -5.56 -5.76 -1.08
N LEU A 135 -5.18 -6.71 -0.23
CA LEU A 135 -4.05 -7.62 -0.43
C LEU A 135 -4.30 -8.64 -1.55
N VAL A 136 -5.49 -9.24 -1.60
CA VAL A 136 -5.84 -10.22 -2.65
C VAL A 136 -5.85 -9.54 -4.01
N ALA A 137 -6.49 -8.37 -4.13
CA ALA A 137 -6.43 -7.57 -5.36
C ALA A 137 -4.98 -7.16 -5.68
N GLY A 138 -4.22 -6.78 -4.66
CA GLY A 138 -2.80 -6.47 -4.71
C GLY A 138 -1.94 -7.62 -5.28
N ALA A 139 -2.28 -8.87 -4.97
CA ALA A 139 -1.53 -10.03 -5.41
C ALA A 139 -1.82 -10.39 -6.87
N VAL A 140 -3.00 -10.01 -7.37
CA VAL A 140 -3.51 -10.41 -8.67
C VAL A 140 -3.11 -9.42 -9.77
N TRP A 141 -3.12 -8.10 -9.50
CA TRP A 141 -2.93 -7.09 -10.55
C TRP A 141 -1.62 -7.18 -11.39
N PRO A 142 -0.43 -7.57 -10.86
CA PRO A 142 0.79 -7.59 -11.66
C PRO A 142 0.69 -8.57 -12.84
N TRP A 143 -0.01 -9.68 -12.63
CA TRP A 143 -0.21 -10.74 -13.62
C TRP A 143 -1.24 -10.37 -14.69
N LEU A 144 -2.13 -9.42 -14.40
CA LEU A 144 -3.12 -8.93 -15.37
C LEU A 144 -2.55 -7.86 -16.29
N PHE A 145 -1.49 -7.16 -15.86
CA PHE A 145 -0.94 -6.04 -16.62
C PHE A 145 -0.51 -6.40 -18.06
N PRO A 146 0.16 -7.55 -18.31
CA PRO A 146 0.52 -7.94 -19.68
C PRO A 146 -0.69 -8.29 -20.57
N LYS A 147 -1.75 -8.88 -19.99
CA LYS A 147 -2.91 -9.40 -20.73
C LYS A 147 -3.99 -8.35 -20.98
N SER A 148 -4.29 -7.54 -19.96
CA SER A 148 -5.42 -6.64 -19.93
C SER A 148 -5.12 -5.42 -19.03
N PRO A 149 -4.58 -4.32 -19.59
CA PRO A 149 -4.17 -3.16 -18.79
C PRO A 149 -5.34 -2.50 -18.05
N LEU A 150 -6.55 -2.54 -18.63
CA LEU A 150 -7.76 -2.01 -18.01
C LEU A 150 -8.18 -2.83 -16.77
N ALA A 151 -8.15 -4.15 -16.86
CA ALA A 151 -8.46 -5.00 -15.70
C ALA A 151 -7.38 -4.87 -14.62
N ALA A 152 -6.10 -4.76 -15.00
CA ALA A 152 -5.01 -4.50 -14.04
C ALA A 152 -5.21 -3.17 -13.28
N PHE A 153 -5.60 -2.10 -13.99
CA PHE A 153 -5.93 -0.82 -13.37
C PHE A 153 -7.13 -0.93 -12.41
N LEU A 154 -8.23 -1.57 -12.82
CA LEU A 154 -9.41 -1.74 -11.96
C LEU A 154 -9.08 -2.54 -10.70
N VAL A 155 -8.31 -3.63 -10.82
CA VAL A 155 -7.89 -4.44 -9.67
C VAL A 155 -6.92 -3.66 -8.76
N ALA A 156 -6.01 -2.86 -9.32
CA ALA A 156 -5.15 -1.98 -8.54
C ALA A 156 -5.96 -0.89 -7.81
N ALA A 157 -6.98 -0.31 -8.44
CA ALA A 157 -7.88 0.65 -7.81
C ALA A 157 -8.67 0.02 -6.65
N VAL A 158 -9.14 -1.23 -6.79
CA VAL A 158 -9.74 -2.00 -5.70
C VAL A 158 -8.74 -2.24 -4.58
N SER A 159 -7.48 -2.57 -4.92
CA SER A 159 -6.40 -2.75 -3.95
C SER A 159 -6.15 -1.48 -3.13
N LEU A 160 -6.02 -0.34 -3.81
CA LEU A 160 -5.89 0.98 -3.21
C LEU A 160 -7.07 1.31 -2.32
N ALA A 161 -8.30 1.12 -2.79
CA ALA A 161 -9.51 1.37 -2.00
C ALA A 161 -9.54 0.52 -0.71
N GLY A 162 -9.11 -0.75 -0.78
CA GLY A 162 -8.97 -1.64 0.36
C GLY A 162 -7.95 -1.14 1.38
N PHE A 163 -6.75 -0.76 0.94
CA PHE A 163 -5.71 -0.21 1.82
C PHE A 163 -6.12 1.13 2.43
N LEU A 164 -6.74 2.00 1.65
CA LEU A 164 -7.19 3.31 2.10
C LEU A 164 -8.32 3.18 3.12
N ALA A 165 -9.29 2.29 2.87
CA ALA A 165 -10.36 1.98 3.82
C ALA A 165 -9.82 1.37 5.11
N ALA A 166 -8.82 0.48 5.04
CA ALA A 166 -8.16 -0.08 6.22
C ALA A 166 -7.41 1.00 7.02
N ALA A 167 -6.66 1.87 6.34
CA ALA A 167 -5.92 2.96 6.97
C ALA A 167 -6.85 4.00 7.63
N LEU A 168 -7.92 4.42 6.94
CA LEU A 168 -8.91 5.37 7.47
C LEU A 168 -9.78 4.79 8.60
N ARG A 169 -10.01 3.47 8.63
CA ARG A 169 -10.68 2.82 9.78
C ARG A 169 -9.76 2.76 11.00
N GLY A 170 -8.47 2.50 10.79
CA GLY A 170 -7.47 2.49 11.86
C GLY A 170 -7.30 3.84 12.57
N THR A 171 -7.56 4.96 11.89
CA THR A 171 -7.52 6.30 12.52
C THR A 171 -8.79 6.61 13.34
N ARG A 172 -9.95 6.02 13.01
CA ARG A 172 -11.22 6.26 13.71
C ARG A 172 -11.38 5.51 15.03
N GLN A 173 -10.67 4.39 15.22
CA GLN A 173 -10.81 3.55 16.43
C GLN A 173 -10.06 4.05 17.68
N GLY A 174 -9.45 5.24 17.63
CA GLY A 174 -9.06 5.98 18.83
C GLY A 174 -7.66 5.68 19.39
N LYS A 175 -7.15 6.70 20.10
CA LYS A 175 -5.78 6.98 20.56
C LYS A 175 -4.99 5.87 21.29
N LEU A 176 -5.51 4.67 21.54
CA LEU A 176 -4.75 3.59 22.19
C LEU A 176 -3.91 2.73 21.23
N ARG A 177 -4.14 2.82 19.93
CA ARG A 177 -3.47 1.98 18.91
C ARG A 177 -2.61 2.82 17.97
N GLN A 178 -1.72 3.64 18.54
CA GLN A 178 -0.79 4.59 17.91
C GLN A 178 0.19 4.01 16.85
N GLN A 179 -0.01 2.78 16.35
CA GLN A 179 0.93 2.06 15.47
C GLN A 179 0.36 1.74 14.07
N SER A 180 -0.54 2.56 13.54
CA SER A 180 -1.03 2.50 12.15
C SER A 180 -0.05 3.07 11.10
N ASN A 181 1.25 3.16 11.43
CA ASN A 181 2.30 3.64 10.53
C ASN A 181 2.54 2.76 9.27
N PRO A 182 2.46 1.40 9.32
CA PRO A 182 2.76 0.56 8.16
C PRO A 182 1.67 0.62 7.08
N LEU A 183 0.40 0.68 7.47
CA LEU A 183 -0.74 0.68 6.54
C LEU A 183 -0.83 1.98 5.73
N GLY A 184 -0.49 3.11 6.34
CA GLY A 184 -0.39 4.39 5.63
C GLY A 184 0.69 4.36 4.56
N PHE A 185 1.86 3.79 4.87
CA PHE A 185 2.96 3.64 3.90
C PHE A 185 2.55 2.77 2.71
N VAL A 186 1.92 1.61 2.96
CA VAL A 186 1.45 0.70 1.90
C VAL A 186 0.37 1.37 1.05
N ALA A 187 -0.56 2.12 1.65
CA ALA A 187 -1.56 2.88 0.91
C ALA A 187 -0.92 3.94 0.00
N GLY A 188 0.13 4.64 0.47
CA GLY A 188 0.87 5.60 -0.34
C GLY A 188 1.61 4.94 -1.50
N TRP A 189 2.26 3.80 -1.27
CA TRP A 189 2.86 2.99 -2.33
C TRP A 189 1.83 2.52 -3.37
N ALA A 190 0.69 1.97 -2.91
CA ALA A 190 -0.38 1.51 -3.79
C ALA A 190 -1.00 2.64 -4.61
N THR A 191 -1.03 3.86 -4.07
CA THR A 191 -1.45 5.06 -4.78
C THR A 191 -0.55 5.30 -5.99
N MET A 192 0.77 5.29 -5.77
CA MET A 192 1.76 5.50 -6.84
C MET A 192 1.66 4.44 -7.94
N VAL A 193 1.49 3.18 -7.56
CA VAL A 193 1.29 2.07 -8.51
C VAL A 193 0.00 2.25 -9.31
N THR A 194 -1.10 2.64 -8.66
CA THR A 194 -2.39 2.84 -9.33
C THR A 194 -2.32 3.97 -10.35
N PHE A 195 -1.63 5.08 -10.02
CA PHE A 195 -1.42 6.18 -10.96
C PHE A 195 -0.43 5.84 -12.07
N ALA A 196 0.61 5.05 -11.80
CA ALA A 196 1.48 4.53 -12.85
C ALA A 196 0.69 3.68 -13.86
N LEU A 197 -0.20 2.81 -13.38
CA LEU A 197 -1.10 2.02 -14.22
C LEU A 197 -2.08 2.88 -15.01
N PHE A 198 -2.59 3.95 -14.40
CA PHE A 198 -3.46 4.92 -15.07
C PHE A 198 -2.74 5.62 -16.24
N ILE A 199 -1.50 6.09 -16.02
CA ILE A 199 -0.68 6.71 -17.07
C ILE A 199 -0.44 5.70 -18.20
N ALA A 200 -0.09 4.45 -17.87
CA ALA A 200 0.11 3.39 -18.86
C ALA A 200 -1.17 3.04 -19.64
N LEU A 201 -2.33 3.11 -18.99
CA LEU A 201 -3.63 2.89 -19.63
C LEU A 201 -3.95 4.00 -20.62
N LEU A 202 -3.74 5.27 -20.26
CA LEU A 202 -3.92 6.41 -21.17
C LEU A 202 -3.06 6.26 -22.43
N GLN A 203 -1.81 5.82 -22.28
CA GLN A 203 -0.93 5.60 -23.43
C GLN A 203 -1.40 4.42 -24.29
N ARG A 204 -1.65 3.25 -23.68
CA ARG A 204 -1.96 2.03 -24.43
C ARG A 204 -3.35 2.00 -25.04
N LYS A 205 -4.34 2.67 -24.43
CA LYS A 205 -5.74 2.63 -24.87
C LYS A 205 -6.21 3.89 -25.57
N LEU A 206 -5.74 5.06 -25.14
CA LEU A 206 -6.10 6.33 -25.80
C LEU A 206 -5.02 6.82 -26.77
N GLY A 207 -3.86 6.16 -26.86
CA GLY A 207 -2.75 6.60 -27.70
C GLY A 207 -2.18 7.96 -27.26
N ALA A 208 -2.47 8.38 -26.03
CA ALA A 208 -2.09 9.70 -25.54
C ALA A 208 -0.56 9.83 -25.46
N PRO A 209 0.00 11.01 -25.83
CA PRO A 209 1.43 11.25 -25.67
C PRO A 209 1.84 11.15 -24.20
N LEU A 210 3.03 10.60 -23.95
CA LEU A 210 3.56 10.34 -22.61
C LEU A 210 3.49 11.57 -21.70
N THR A 211 3.83 12.75 -22.21
CA THR A 211 3.75 14.02 -21.48
C THR A 211 2.34 14.33 -21.03
N LEU A 212 1.33 14.24 -21.91
CA LEU A 212 -0.06 14.50 -21.55
C LEU A 212 -0.58 13.49 -20.53
N ALA A 213 -0.31 12.20 -20.77
CA ALA A 213 -0.73 11.13 -19.87
C ALA A 213 -0.10 11.29 -18.47
N ALA A 214 1.20 11.63 -18.42
CA ALA A 214 1.91 11.85 -17.17
C ALA A 214 1.47 13.11 -16.44
N THR A 215 1.23 14.21 -17.15
CA THR A 215 0.71 15.45 -16.55
C THR A 215 -0.63 15.18 -15.87
N VAL A 216 -1.58 14.55 -16.58
CA VAL A 216 -2.90 14.23 -16.03
C VAL A 216 -2.77 13.22 -14.87
N GLY A 217 -1.98 12.16 -15.04
CA GLY A 217 -1.81 11.13 -14.01
C GLY A 217 -1.14 11.65 -12.73
N LEU A 218 -0.07 12.44 -12.84
CA LEU A 218 0.64 13.01 -11.70
C LEU A 218 -0.16 14.13 -11.02
N ALA A 219 -0.91 14.94 -11.78
CA ALA A 219 -1.82 15.93 -11.20
C ALA A 219 -2.92 15.24 -10.37
N LEU A 220 -3.55 14.19 -10.91
CA LEU A 220 -4.53 13.40 -10.17
C LEU A 220 -3.90 12.70 -8.96
N ALA A 221 -2.66 12.22 -9.07
CA ALA A 221 -1.92 11.63 -7.96
C ALA A 221 -1.68 12.64 -6.83
N ALA A 222 -1.27 13.85 -7.15
CA ALA A 222 -1.07 14.93 -6.18
C ALA A 222 -2.38 15.32 -5.50
N LEU A 223 -3.48 15.48 -6.27
CA LEU A 223 -4.80 15.79 -5.72
C LEU A 223 -5.32 14.67 -4.80
N ALA A 224 -5.16 13.41 -5.19
CA ALA A 224 -5.53 12.27 -4.39
C ALA A 224 -4.68 12.20 -3.10
N ALA A 225 -3.36 12.40 -3.20
CA ALA A 225 -2.47 12.43 -2.05
C ALA A 225 -2.85 13.52 -1.04
N LEU A 226 -3.12 14.74 -1.52
CA LEU A 226 -3.60 15.84 -0.67
C LEU A 226 -4.95 15.51 -0.02
N SER A 227 -5.91 15.02 -0.80
CA SER A 227 -7.24 14.65 -0.30
C SER A 227 -7.19 13.58 0.78
N VAL A 228 -6.29 12.60 0.62
CA VAL A 228 -6.06 11.53 1.59
C VAL A 228 -5.34 12.05 2.82
N GLN A 229 -4.31 12.88 2.65
CA GLN A 229 -3.52 13.44 3.74
C GLN A 229 -4.39 14.29 4.67
N LEU A 230 -5.26 15.13 4.11
CA LEU A 230 -6.24 15.93 4.87
C LEU A 230 -7.21 15.06 5.68
N ARG A 231 -7.54 13.87 5.17
CA ARG A 231 -8.44 12.91 5.85
C ARG A 231 -7.74 12.03 6.88
N MET A 232 -6.46 11.73 6.70
CA MET A 232 -5.67 10.86 7.58
C MET A 232 -4.94 11.61 8.71
N GLY A 233 -4.92 12.94 8.67
CA GLY A 233 -4.26 13.77 9.69
C GLY A 233 -2.74 13.54 9.75
N ARG A 234 -2.17 13.52 10.95
CA ARG A 234 -0.70 13.54 11.19
C ARG A 234 0.03 12.21 10.93
N THR A 235 -0.49 11.32 10.08
CA THR A 235 0.18 10.04 9.76
C THR A 235 1.25 10.25 8.69
N ILE A 236 2.52 10.14 9.11
CA ILE A 236 3.70 10.47 8.28
C ILE A 236 3.96 9.41 7.20
N GLY A 237 3.59 8.14 7.46
CA GLY A 237 3.89 7.01 6.57
C GLY A 237 3.33 7.13 5.15
N PHE A 238 2.10 7.66 4.98
CA PHE A 238 1.48 7.83 3.66
C PHE A 238 2.24 8.85 2.81
N SER A 239 2.42 10.07 3.34
CA SER A 239 3.15 11.14 2.65
C SER A 239 4.58 10.74 2.34
N LEU A 240 5.27 10.07 3.28
CA LEU A 240 6.62 9.60 3.05
C LEU A 240 6.70 8.61 1.88
N ALA A 241 5.76 7.67 1.76
CA ALA A 241 5.72 6.72 0.64
C ALA A 241 5.48 7.42 -0.70
N VAL A 242 4.56 8.39 -0.75
CA VAL A 242 4.25 9.14 -1.98
C VAL A 242 5.44 10.02 -2.39
N LEU A 243 6.00 10.79 -1.45
CA LEU A 243 7.17 11.64 -1.70
C LEU A 243 8.37 10.80 -2.15
N TRP A 244 8.64 9.68 -1.48
CA TRP A 244 9.72 8.78 -1.87
C TRP A 244 9.49 8.20 -3.27
N GLY A 245 8.24 7.81 -3.59
CA GLY A 245 7.90 7.31 -4.92
C GLY A 245 8.09 8.36 -6.00
N LEU A 246 7.78 9.64 -5.73
CA LEU A 246 7.95 10.73 -6.69
C LEU A 246 9.43 11.08 -6.88
N VAL A 247 10.21 11.07 -5.80
CA VAL A 247 11.67 11.25 -5.87
C VAL A 247 12.32 10.11 -6.66
N ALA A 248 11.93 8.86 -6.39
CA ALA A 248 12.42 7.70 -7.14
C ALA A 248 12.02 7.78 -8.62
N LEU A 249 10.79 8.19 -8.93
CA LEU A 249 10.34 8.44 -10.30
C LEU A 249 11.22 9.49 -10.99
N ALA A 250 11.39 10.67 -10.36
CA ALA A 250 12.21 11.76 -10.91
C ALA A 250 13.66 11.33 -11.16
N ALA A 251 14.27 10.64 -10.20
CA ALA A 251 15.63 10.12 -10.32
C ALA A 251 15.76 9.07 -11.43
N SER A 252 14.73 8.26 -11.67
CA SER A 252 14.71 7.25 -12.72
C SER A 252 14.57 7.85 -14.12
N THR A 253 13.90 8.99 -14.23
CA THR A 253 13.55 9.58 -15.53
C THR A 253 14.41 10.76 -15.93
N VAL A 254 15.22 11.35 -15.04
CA VAL A 254 15.98 12.58 -15.33
C VAL A 254 16.88 12.49 -16.56
N THR A 255 17.48 11.31 -16.83
CA THR A 255 18.38 11.09 -17.97
C THR A 255 17.67 10.67 -19.25
N VAL A 256 16.43 10.18 -19.16
CA VAL A 256 15.68 9.59 -20.30
C VAL A 256 14.53 10.48 -20.74
N ASN A 257 13.93 11.23 -19.83
CA ASN A 257 12.82 12.14 -20.07
C ASN A 257 12.78 13.23 -19.00
N ALA A 258 13.41 14.37 -19.31
CA ALA A 258 13.47 15.53 -18.40
C ALA A 258 12.07 16.07 -18.06
N ALA A 259 11.10 16.00 -18.97
CA ALA A 259 9.73 16.45 -18.72
C ALA A 259 9.01 15.61 -17.64
N LEU A 260 9.21 14.28 -17.65
CA LEU A 260 8.69 13.43 -16.57
C LEU A 260 9.33 13.76 -15.22
N ALA A 261 10.63 14.01 -15.21
CA ALA A 261 11.34 14.37 -13.98
C ALA A 261 10.85 15.71 -13.41
N THR A 262 10.65 16.73 -14.25
CA THR A 262 10.13 18.02 -13.81
C THR A 262 8.69 17.92 -13.32
N LEU A 263 7.82 17.15 -13.99
CA LEU A 263 6.45 16.91 -13.52
C LEU A 263 6.42 16.22 -12.14
N ALA A 264 7.32 15.25 -11.91
CA ALA A 264 7.45 14.60 -10.61
C ALA A 264 7.90 15.59 -9.52
N VAL A 265 8.86 16.46 -9.82
CA VAL A 265 9.32 17.52 -8.89
C VAL A 265 8.21 18.54 -8.60
N LEU A 266 7.43 18.94 -9.61
CA LEU A 266 6.28 19.83 -9.42
C LEU A 266 5.22 19.16 -8.51
N ALA A 267 4.93 17.88 -8.70
CA ALA A 267 4.02 17.13 -7.84
C ALA A 267 4.54 17.08 -6.38
N ILE A 268 5.84 16.91 -6.18
CA ILE A 268 6.47 16.99 -4.84
C ILE A 268 6.21 18.36 -4.21
N ALA A 269 6.46 19.45 -4.95
CA ALA A 269 6.27 20.81 -4.45
C ALA A 269 4.81 21.06 -4.02
N VAL A 270 3.84 20.62 -4.83
CA VAL A 270 2.40 20.74 -4.52
C VAL A 270 2.04 19.97 -3.25
N ILE A 271 2.55 18.74 -3.08
CA ILE A 271 2.27 17.92 -1.89
C ILE A 271 2.90 18.53 -0.64
N VAL A 272 4.15 18.98 -0.70
CA VAL A 272 4.85 19.62 0.42
C VAL A 272 4.16 20.91 0.83
N PHE A 273 3.74 21.73 -0.13
CA PHE A 273 2.97 22.94 0.16
C PHE A 273 1.66 22.61 0.89
N GLY A 274 0.90 21.62 0.39
CA GLY A 274 -0.34 21.21 1.06
C GLY A 274 -0.11 20.61 2.45
N LEU A 275 1.03 19.96 2.69
CA LEU A 275 1.42 19.49 4.03
C LEU A 275 1.66 20.64 5.00
N VAL A 276 2.36 21.70 4.57
CA VAL A 276 2.59 22.90 5.38
C VAL A 276 1.25 23.57 5.71
N GLN A 277 0.38 23.76 4.72
CA GLN A 277 -0.93 24.36 4.92
C GLN A 277 -1.85 23.55 5.84
N ALA A 278 -1.71 22.23 5.86
CA ALA A 278 -2.45 21.37 6.78
C ALA A 278 -1.86 21.37 8.21
N ALA A 279 -0.63 21.88 8.39
CA ALA A 279 0.07 21.90 9.67
C ALA A 279 -0.02 23.26 10.39
N THR A 280 -0.24 24.35 9.66
CA THR A 280 -0.52 25.71 10.15
C THR A 280 -1.99 25.87 10.54
#